data_AF-A0AAD2SEY5-F1
#
_entry.id   AF-A0AAD2SEY5-F1
#
_cell.length_a   1.000
_cell.length_b   1.000
_cell.length_c   1.000
_cell.angle_alpha   90.00
_cell.angle_beta   90.00
_cell.angle_gamma   90.00
#
_symmetry.space_group_name_H-M   'P 1'
#
loop_
_entity.id
_entity.type
_entity.pdbx_description
1 polymer ?
#
loop_
_entity_poly.entity_id
_entity_poly.type
_entity_poly.pdbx_seq_one_letter_code
_entity_poly.pdbx_strand_id
1 'polypeptide(L)' 'MSNLSMLDMGDKFRSLEVLLAAALEMNWSKDDESDIAVELIDIALQRCRALRQQVDLPEVKNA' A
#
# COMPACT_ATOMS: atom_id res chain seq x y z
N MET A 1 -20.42 -3.69 2.27
CA MET A 1 -19.38 -3.36 3.26
C MET A 1 -18.57 -4.63 3.43
N SER A 2 -17.40 -4.70 2.79
CA SER A 2 -16.63 -5.94 2.71
C SER A 2 -15.86 -6.12 4.02
N ASN A 3 -16.24 -7.13 4.79
CA ASN A 3 -15.33 -7.75 5.76
C ASN A 3 -14.09 -8.16 4.98
N LEU A 4 -12.99 -7.43 5.13
CA LEU A 4 -11.71 -7.77 4.52
C LEU A 4 -11.36 -9.18 4.98
N SER A 5 -11.41 -10.15 4.07
CA SER A 5 -10.99 -11.49 4.42
C SER A 5 -9.50 -11.50 4.70
N MET A 6 -9.04 -12.49 5.46
CA MET A 6 -7.61 -12.66 5.72
C MET A 6 -6.81 -12.84 4.40
N LEU A 7 -7.45 -13.39 3.37
CA LEU A 7 -6.89 -13.49 2.01
C LEU A 7 -6.75 -12.11 1.36
N ASP A 8 -7.80 -11.27 1.43
CA ASP A 8 -7.76 -9.90 0.90
C ASP A 8 -6.70 -9.05 1.60
N MET A 9 -6.50 -9.26 2.90
CA MET A 9 -5.45 -8.60 3.68
C MET A 9 -4.05 -9.02 3.20
N GLY A 10 -3.85 -10.32 2.98
CA GLY A 10 -2.60 -10.89 2.47
C GLY A 10 -2.23 -10.34 1.09
N ASP A 11 -3.19 -10.26 0.17
CA ASP A 11 -2.96 -9.71 -1.17
C ASP A 11 -2.64 -8.20 -1.12
N LYS A 12 -3.27 -7.44 -0.21
CA LYS A 12 -2.93 -6.03 0.00
C LYS A 12 -1.50 -5.85 0.54
N PHE A 13 -1.07 -6.67 1.49
CA PHE A 13 0.30 -6.61 2.00
C PHE A 13 1.33 -7.02 0.95
N ARG A 14 1.06 -8.08 0.19
CA ARG A 14 1.93 -8.46 -0.94
C ARG A 14 2.05 -7.34 -1.96
N SER A 15 0.95 -6.65 -2.24
CA SER A 15 0.97 -5.52 -3.18
C SER A 15 1.83 -4.34 -2.69
N LEU A 16 1.86 -4.08 -1.37
CA LEU A 16 2.75 -3.08 -0.76
C LEU A 16 4.22 -3.53 -0.84
N GLU A 17 4.50 -4.80 -0.55
CA GLU A 17 5.83 -5.39 -0.63
C GLU A 17 6.43 -5.24 -2.02
N VAL A 18 5.67 -5.55 -3.08
CA VAL A 18 6.12 -5.41 -4.47
C VAL A 18 6.51 -3.97 -4.81
N LEU A 19 5.72 -2.98 -4.39
CA LEU A 19 6.03 -1.57 -4.65
C LEU A 19 7.33 -1.13 -3.96
N LEU A 20 7.52 -1.54 -2.71
CA LEU A 20 8.71 -1.19 -1.94
C LEU A 20 9.96 -1.93 -2.43
N ALA A 21 9.83 -3.19 -2.84
CA ALA A 21 10.91 -3.94 -3.47
C ALA A 21 11.34 -3.27 -4.79
N ALA A 22 10.39 -2.91 -5.64
CA ALA A 22 10.69 -2.21 -6.89
C ALA A 22 11.39 -0.86 -6.65
N ALA A 23 10.95 -0.06 -5.67
CA ALA A 23 11.61 1.19 -5.30
C ALA A 23 13.04 0.98 -4.76
N LEU A 24 13.28 -0.11 -4.03
CA LEU A 24 14.60 -0.46 -3.50
C LEU A 24 15.58 -0.87 -4.61
N GLU A 25 15.09 -1.51 -5.67
CA GLU A 25 15.89 -1.98 -6.81
C GLU A 25 16.29 -0.85 -7.78
N MET A 26 15.61 0.31 -7.74
CA MET A 26 15.94 1.46 -8.58
C MET A 26 17.33 2.02 -8.29
N ASN A 27 17.99 2.56 -9.31
CA ASN A 27 19.25 3.25 -9.13
C ASN A 27 19.05 4.70 -8.68
N TRP A 28 19.15 4.93 -7.37
CA TRP A 28 19.04 6.25 -6.73
C TRP A 28 20.07 7.30 -7.17
N SER A 29 21.10 6.92 -7.93
CA SER A 29 22.07 7.88 -8.49
C SER A 29 21.65 8.46 -9.84
N LYS A 30 20.58 7.95 -10.45
CA LYS A 30 19.98 8.51 -11.66
C LYS A 30 18.68 9.20 -11.30
N ASP A 31 18.57 10.47 -11.70
CA ASP A 31 17.43 11.32 -11.32
C ASP A 31 16.08 10.70 -11.74
N ASP A 32 15.99 10.15 -12.95
CA ASP A 32 14.77 9.52 -13.48
C ASP A 32 14.36 8.26 -12.71
N GLU A 33 15.30 7.35 -12.44
CA GLU A 33 15.02 6.15 -11.64
C GLU A 33 14.72 6.51 -10.17
N SER A 34 15.34 7.57 -9.63
CA SER A 34 15.07 8.04 -8.26
C SER A 34 13.68 8.68 -8.13
N ASP A 35 13.24 9.45 -9.13
CA ASP A 35 11.89 10.02 -9.17
C ASP A 35 10.84 8.90 -9.20
N ILE A 36 11.06 7.87 -10.02
CA ILE A 36 10.19 6.67 -10.07
C ILE A 36 10.17 5.96 -8.70
N ALA A 37 11.32 5.81 -8.04
CA ALA A 37 11.38 5.19 -6.72
C ALA A 37 10.56 5.95 -5.67
N VAL A 38 10.61 7.28 -5.70
CA VAL A 38 9.82 8.15 -4.82
C VAL A 38 8.33 8.00 -5.12
N GLU A 39 7.92 7.99 -6.39
CA GLU A 39 6.51 7.77 -6.77
C GLU A 39 5.98 6.41 -6.27
N LEU A 40 6.77 5.35 -6.39
CA LEU A 40 6.39 4.02 -5.88
C LEU A 40 6.19 4.01 -4.36
N ILE A 41 7.05 4.72 -3.62
CA ILE A 41 6.93 4.90 -2.17
C ILE A 41 5.65 5.66 -1.84
N ASP A 42 5.34 6.73 -2.56
CA ASP A 42 4.12 7.51 -2.34
C ASP A 42 2.86 6.69 -2.59
N ILE A 43 2.84 5.87 -3.65
CA ILE A 43 1.75 4.93 -3.93
C ILE A 43 1.60 3.91 -2.78
N ALA A 44 2.71 3.37 -2.28
CA ALA A 44 2.68 2.44 -1.15
C ALA A 44 2.10 3.12 0.12
N LEU A 45 2.53 4.35 0.43
CA LEU A 45 2.00 5.13 1.55
C LEU A 45 0.50 5.42 1.41
N GLN A 46 0.04 5.77 0.22
CA GLN A 46 -1.39 5.97 -0.06
C GLN A 46 -2.18 4.68 0.19
N ARG A 47 -1.69 3.52 -0.26
CA ARG A 47 -2.32 2.22 -0.03
C ARG A 47 -2.36 1.84 1.45
N CYS A 48 -1.29 2.11 2.20
CA CYS A 48 -1.27 1.93 3.66
C CYS A 48 -2.35 2.76 4.35
N ARG A 49 -2.51 4.04 3.98
CA ARG A 49 -3.55 4.91 4.53
C ARG A 49 -4.95 4.42 4.20
N ALA A 50 -5.18 4.00 2.96
CA ALA A 50 -6.46 3.43 2.53
C ALA A 50 -6.79 2.12 3.26
N LEU A 51 -5.78 1.27 3.48
CA LEU A 51 -5.93 0.04 4.27
C LEU A 51 -6.27 0.36 5.72
N ARG A 52 -5.58 1.32 6.33
CA ARG A 52 -5.88 1.78 7.70
C ARG A 52 -7.32 2.29 7.81
N GLN A 53 -7.79 3.08 6.85
CA GLN A 53 -9.18 3.55 6.82
C GLN A 53 -10.20 2.40 6.71
N GLN A 54 -9.87 1.35 5.96
CA GLN A 54 -10.74 0.17 5.85
C GLN A 54 -10.81 -0.63 7.17
N VAL A 55 -9.74 -0.61 7.98
CA VAL A 55 -9.70 -1.26 9.30
C VAL A 55 -10.31 -0.38 10.39
N ASP A 56 -10.10 0.93 10.33
CA ASP A 56 -10.57 1.91 11.33
C ASP A 56 -12.06 2.24 11.21
N LEU A 57 -12.73 1.88 10.10
CA LEU A 57 -14.17 2.03 9.97
C LEU A 57 -14.85 1.14 11.01
N PRO A 58 -15.52 1.71 12.04
CA PRO A 58 -16.23 0.90 13.02
C PRO A 58 -17.33 0.15 12.28
N GLU A 59 -17.52 -1.14 12.63
CA GLU A 59 -18.75 -1.84 12.35
C GLU A 59 -19.90 -0.89 12.67
N VAL A 60 -20.65 -0.48 11.65
CA VAL A 60 -21.86 0.28 11.85
C VAL A 60 -22.75 -0.62 12.70
N LYS A 61 -22.83 -0.31 13.99
CA LYS A 61 -23.86 -0.79 14.91
C LYS A 61 -25.19 -0.32 14.33
N ASN A 62 -25.72 -1.07 13.37
CA ASN A 62 -27.12 -0.98 13.00
C ASN A 62 -27.90 -1.71 14.10
N ALA A 63 -28.23 -0.93 15.13
CA ALA A 63 -29.35 -1.17 16.02
C ALA A 63 -30.65 -0.76 15.32
#